data_AF-E3TSY2-F1
#
_entry.id   AF-E3TSY2-F1
#
_cell.length_a   1.000
_cell.length_b   1.000
_cell.length_c   1.000
_cell.angle_alpha   90.00
_cell.angle_beta   90.00
_cell.angle_gamma   90.00
#
_symmetry.space_group_name_H-M   'P 1'
#
loop_
_entity.id
_entity.type
_entity.pdbx_description
1 polymer ?
#
loop_
_entity_poly.entity_id
_entity_poly.type
_entity_poly.pdbx_seq_one_letter_code
_entity_poly.pdbx_strand_id
1 'polypeptide(L)'
;AALAPPAARVYEPVTLQPQPQQQPPPPPSSMAATSAGMGGYLVRESRDLGGLEEVFHAYGVRYFTAAKILELGFTANTLLDMKDEELDEMMNSLCHIFRWDLLVGERYGIKAAVRAERRRLEEEDSRRRYLLGSDNTNTLDALSQEGL
;
A
#
# COMPACT_ATOMS: atom_id res chain seq x y z
N ALA A 1 26.09 71.65 46.99
CA ALA A 1 25.05 70.65 47.30
C ALA A 1 24.24 70.41 46.05
N ALA A 2 24.32 69.23 45.45
CA ALA A 2 23.42 68.83 44.37
C ALA A 2 23.43 67.30 44.29
N LEU A 3 22.30 66.71 44.67
CA LEU A 3 21.98 65.31 44.45
C LEU A 3 21.04 65.27 43.24
N ALA A 4 21.45 64.66 42.13
CA ALA A 4 20.59 64.24 41.03
C ALA A 4 21.35 63.26 40.10
N PRO A 5 20.68 62.51 39.19
CA PRO A 5 19.87 61.33 39.49
C PRO A 5 20.19 60.19 38.45
N PRO A 6 19.30 59.25 38.02
CA PRO A 6 19.66 57.84 37.82
C PRO A 6 19.73 57.40 36.35
N ALA A 7 20.61 56.45 36.02
CA ALA A 7 20.63 55.77 34.73
C ALA A 7 20.41 54.27 34.96
N ALA A 8 19.21 53.79 34.65
CA ALA A 8 18.87 53.16 33.37
C ALA A 8 19.31 51.68 33.35
N ARG A 9 18.30 50.81 33.47
CA ARG A 9 18.38 49.37 33.20
C ARG A 9 19.07 49.14 31.86
N VAL A 10 20.25 48.54 31.90
CA VAL A 10 20.84 47.88 30.73
C VAL A 10 20.47 46.41 30.82
N TYR A 11 19.74 45.96 29.82
CA TYR A 11 19.33 44.58 29.59
C TYR A 11 20.59 43.80 29.15
N GLU A 12 21.06 42.85 29.97
CA GLU A 12 22.13 41.95 29.53
C GLU A 12 21.56 40.82 28.66
N PRO A 13 22.18 40.51 27.52
CA PRO A 13 21.76 39.42 26.65
C PRO A 13 22.06 38.07 27.30
N VAL A 14 21.06 37.19 27.31
CA VAL A 14 21.23 35.78 27.68
C VAL A 14 22.23 35.14 26.72
N THR A 15 23.45 34.90 27.21
CA THR A 15 24.44 34.07 26.55
C THR A 15 23.94 32.62 26.61
N LEU A 16 23.35 32.13 25.52
CA LEU A 16 23.04 30.72 25.35
C LEU A 16 24.36 29.93 25.30
N GLN A 17 24.72 29.30 26.41
CA GLN A 17 25.74 28.25 26.42
C GLN A 17 25.29 27.11 25.51
N PRO A 18 26.09 26.68 24.52
CA PRO A 18 25.77 25.49 23.74
C PRO A 18 25.93 24.25 24.62
N GLN A 19 24.83 23.53 24.85
CA GLN A 19 24.89 22.17 25.37
C GLN A 19 25.63 21.27 24.37
N PRO A 20 26.57 20.42 24.82
CA PRO A 20 27.20 19.43 23.93
C PRO A 20 26.14 18.44 23.44
N GLN A 21 25.85 18.48 22.13
CA GLN A 21 25.01 17.50 21.45
C GLN A 21 25.62 16.11 21.60
N GLN A 22 24.96 15.24 22.38
CA GLN A 22 25.24 13.81 22.36
C GLN A 22 24.80 13.26 21.00
N GLN A 23 25.77 12.93 20.14
CA GLN A 23 25.52 12.22 18.88
C GLN A 23 25.07 10.78 19.19
N PRO A 24 24.02 10.26 18.53
CA PRO A 24 23.71 8.83 18.59
C PRO A 24 24.86 8.02 17.94
N PRO A 25 25.16 6.80 18.42
CA PRO A 25 26.23 5.98 17.87
C PRO A 25 25.96 5.61 16.40
N PRO A 26 27.02 5.49 15.56
CA PRO A 26 26.87 5.05 14.18
C PRO A 26 26.36 3.59 14.11
N PRO A 27 25.57 3.23 13.07
CA PRO A 27 25.17 1.84 12.86
C PRO A 27 26.41 0.97 12.57
N PRO A 28 26.43 -0.30 13.02
CA PRO A 28 27.54 -1.21 12.76
C PRO A 28 27.69 -1.46 11.26
N SER A 29 28.93 -1.34 10.78
CA SER A 29 29.31 -1.69 9.41
C SER A 29 29.03 -3.17 9.15
N SER A 30 28.28 -3.45 8.10
CA SER A 30 27.97 -4.79 7.62
C SER A 30 29.25 -5.52 7.22
N MET A 31 29.58 -6.58 7.96
CA MET A 31 30.55 -7.57 7.51
C MET A 31 29.99 -8.28 6.28
N ALA A 32 30.73 -8.16 5.17
CA ALA A 32 30.55 -8.98 3.98
C ALA A 32 30.78 -10.46 4.36
N ALA A 33 29.70 -11.23 4.45
CA ALA A 33 29.76 -12.68 4.47
C ALA A 33 29.72 -13.18 3.02
N THR A 34 30.87 -13.64 2.55
CA THR A 34 30.98 -14.47 1.36
C THR A 34 30.34 -15.83 1.64
N SER A 35 29.18 -16.11 1.04
CA SER A 35 28.70 -17.48 0.83
C SER A 35 28.23 -17.65 -0.61
N ALA A 36 29.19 -18.01 -1.46
CA ALA A 36 28.89 -18.67 -2.72
C ALA A 36 28.32 -20.05 -2.41
N GLY A 37 27.13 -20.35 -2.97
CA GLY A 37 26.57 -21.71 -2.99
C GLY A 37 25.14 -21.83 -2.46
N MET A 38 24.16 -21.24 -3.16
CA MET A 38 22.83 -21.84 -3.37
C MET A 38 22.04 -21.08 -4.46
N GLY A 39 22.68 -20.81 -5.61
CA GLY A 39 22.00 -20.32 -6.80
C GLY A 39 21.27 -21.48 -7.47
N GLY A 40 19.94 -21.49 -7.41
CA GLY A 40 19.14 -22.49 -8.15
C GLY A 40 17.62 -22.41 -7.97
N TYR A 41 17.13 -22.02 -6.79
CA TYR A 41 15.68 -22.09 -6.50
C TYR A 41 14.99 -20.71 -6.45
N LEU A 42 15.73 -19.62 -6.19
CA LEU A 42 15.15 -18.30 -5.94
C LEU A 42 14.86 -17.47 -7.22
N VAL A 43 15.37 -17.87 -8.39
CA VAL A 43 15.30 -17.03 -9.60
C VAL A 43 14.08 -17.33 -10.49
N ARG A 44 13.38 -18.45 -10.26
CA ARG A 44 12.19 -18.81 -11.07
C ARG A 44 10.87 -18.85 -10.29
N GLU A 45 10.91 -18.59 -8.99
CA GLU A 45 9.71 -18.44 -8.15
C GLU A 45 9.34 -16.97 -7.94
N SER A 46 10.20 -16.03 -8.36
CA SER A 46 9.91 -14.59 -8.44
C SER A 46 9.03 -14.20 -9.63
N ARG A 47 8.34 -15.15 -10.27
CA ARG A 47 7.45 -14.85 -11.39
C ARG A 47 6.01 -15.05 -10.95
N ASP A 48 5.42 -13.92 -10.60
CA ASP A 48 4.02 -13.71 -10.28
C ASP A 48 3.53 -14.43 -9.02
N LEU A 49 3.25 -13.65 -7.98
CA LEU A 49 2.33 -14.07 -6.92
C LEU A 49 0.88 -14.24 -7.47
N GLY A 50 0.70 -14.70 -8.70
CA GLY A 50 -0.58 -14.80 -9.39
C GLY A 50 -1.37 -13.47 -9.41
N GLY A 51 -0.68 -12.34 -9.59
CA GLY A 51 -1.26 -10.99 -9.48
C GLY A 51 -1.59 -10.52 -8.06
N LEU A 52 -1.45 -11.38 -7.04
CA LEU A 52 -1.79 -11.04 -5.66
C LEU A 52 -0.86 -9.99 -5.06
N GLU A 53 0.41 -9.97 -5.49
CA GLU A 53 1.37 -8.92 -5.11
C GLU A 53 0.86 -7.54 -5.54
N GLU A 54 0.44 -7.42 -6.80
CA GLU A 54 -0.03 -6.17 -7.38
C GLU A 54 -1.29 -5.68 -6.69
N VAL A 55 -2.24 -6.60 -6.44
CA VAL A 55 -3.49 -6.29 -5.73
C VAL A 55 -3.21 -5.79 -4.31
N PHE A 56 -2.23 -6.36 -3.61
CA PHE A 56 -1.98 -6.08 -2.20
C PHE A 56 -0.91 -5.02 -1.92
N HIS A 57 -0.08 -4.65 -2.91
CA HIS A 57 1.10 -3.79 -2.75
C HIS A 57 0.81 -2.47 -2.00
N ALA A 58 -0.33 -1.83 -2.28
CA ALA A 58 -0.69 -0.53 -1.72
C ALA A 58 -1.53 -0.60 -0.42
N TYR A 59 -1.86 -1.80 0.08
CA TYR A 59 -2.89 -1.97 1.12
C TYR A 59 -2.34 -2.46 2.46
N GLY A 60 -1.02 -2.44 2.65
CA GLY A 60 -0.40 -2.79 3.94
C GLY A 60 -0.45 -4.28 4.28
N VAL A 61 -0.63 -5.14 3.28
CA VAL A 61 -0.53 -6.60 3.42
C VAL A 61 0.93 -6.99 3.17
N ARG A 62 1.51 -7.75 4.11
CA ARG A 62 2.91 -8.18 3.98
C ARG A 62 3.07 -9.17 2.83
N TYR A 63 4.25 -9.17 2.21
CA TYR A 63 4.62 -10.15 1.18
C TYR A 63 4.39 -11.60 1.65
N PHE A 64 4.78 -11.90 2.89
CA PHE A 64 4.58 -13.24 3.49
C PHE A 64 3.11 -13.66 3.50
N THR A 65 2.20 -12.74 3.81
CA THR A 65 0.75 -12.97 3.81
C THR A 65 0.23 -13.25 2.40
N ALA A 66 0.62 -12.46 1.41
CA ALA A 66 0.27 -12.69 0.02
C ALA A 66 0.79 -14.06 -0.47
N ALA A 67 2.05 -14.36 -0.20
CA ALA A 67 2.67 -15.62 -0.56
C ALA A 67 1.95 -16.82 0.07
N LYS A 68 1.47 -16.72 1.31
CA LYS A 68 0.74 -17.81 1.93
C LYS A 68 -0.65 -18.00 1.37
N ILE A 69 -1.36 -16.90 1.11
CA ILE A 69 -2.67 -16.96 0.46
C ILE A 69 -2.53 -17.69 -0.88
N LEU A 70 -1.48 -17.37 -1.65
CA LEU A 70 -1.13 -18.08 -2.87
C LEU A 70 -0.75 -19.56 -2.63
N GLU A 71 0.07 -19.86 -1.62
CA GLU A 71 0.47 -21.24 -1.25
C GLU A 71 -0.75 -22.12 -0.92
N LEU A 72 -1.81 -21.52 -0.37
CA LEU A 72 -3.09 -22.18 -0.08
C LEU A 72 -4.00 -22.33 -1.32
N GLY A 73 -3.54 -21.88 -2.49
CA GLY A 73 -4.24 -22.00 -3.75
C GLY A 73 -5.21 -20.86 -4.06
N PHE A 74 -5.25 -19.80 -3.24
CA PHE A 74 -6.03 -18.61 -3.58
C PHE A 74 -5.31 -17.78 -4.64
N THR A 75 -6.08 -17.29 -5.60
CA THR A 75 -5.61 -16.36 -6.65
C THR A 75 -6.32 -15.02 -6.51
N ALA A 76 -5.81 -13.99 -7.19
CA ALA A 76 -6.48 -12.68 -7.23
C ALA A 76 -7.95 -12.83 -7.70
N ASN A 77 -8.19 -13.59 -8.78
CA ASN A 77 -9.55 -13.84 -9.28
C ASN A 77 -10.45 -14.53 -8.24
N THR A 78 -9.92 -15.52 -7.53
CA THR A 78 -10.69 -16.21 -6.47
C THR A 78 -11.12 -15.22 -5.39
N LEU A 79 -10.20 -14.35 -4.93
CA LEU A 79 -10.54 -13.36 -3.92
C LEU A 79 -11.52 -12.30 -4.44
N LEU A 80 -11.42 -11.92 -5.71
CA LEU A 80 -12.33 -10.98 -6.35
C LEU A 80 -13.76 -11.52 -6.52
N ASP A 81 -13.96 -12.83 -6.42
CA ASP A 81 -15.28 -13.47 -6.46
C ASP A 81 -15.93 -13.57 -5.06
N MET A 82 -15.11 -13.58 -3.98
CA MET A 82 -15.55 -13.80 -2.59
C MET A 82 -16.14 -12.56 -1.92
N LYS A 83 -17.32 -12.65 -1.31
CA LYS A 83 -17.94 -11.58 -0.53
C LYS A 83 -17.10 -11.18 0.68
N ASP A 84 -17.36 -9.99 1.21
CA ASP A 84 -16.63 -9.47 2.38
C ASP A 84 -16.75 -10.43 3.59
N GLU A 85 -17.90 -11.06 3.76
CA GLU A 85 -18.14 -12.08 4.80
C GLU A 85 -17.30 -13.35 4.56
N GLU A 86 -17.21 -13.81 3.30
CA GLU A 86 -16.42 -14.99 2.93
C GLU A 86 -14.91 -14.73 3.09
N LEU A 87 -14.46 -13.50 2.82
CA LEU A 87 -13.09 -13.06 3.11
C LEU A 87 -12.81 -13.08 4.62
N ASP A 88 -13.77 -12.63 5.45
CA ASP A 88 -13.63 -12.68 6.90
C ASP A 88 -13.57 -14.13 7.42
N GLU A 89 -14.41 -15.03 6.91
CA GLU A 89 -14.37 -16.47 7.23
C GLU A 89 -13.05 -17.12 6.82
N MET A 90 -12.55 -16.79 5.62
CA MET A 90 -11.26 -17.26 5.14
C MET A 90 -10.13 -16.76 6.04
N MET A 91 -10.07 -15.46 6.35
CA MET A 91 -9.06 -14.89 7.24
C MET A 91 -9.11 -15.49 8.66
N ASN A 92 -10.30 -15.80 9.16
CA ASN A 92 -10.46 -16.50 10.43
C ASN A 92 -9.97 -17.95 10.37
N SER A 93 -10.21 -18.63 9.26
CA SER A 93 -9.72 -19.98 9.00
C SER A 93 -8.18 -20.00 8.92
N LEU A 94 -7.56 -18.98 8.31
CA LEU A 94 -6.11 -18.80 8.33
C LEU A 94 -5.56 -18.70 9.76
N CYS A 95 -6.23 -17.93 10.62
CA CYS A 95 -5.78 -17.73 11.99
C CYS A 95 -6.01 -18.98 12.86
N HIS A 96 -7.13 -19.69 12.68
CA HIS A 96 -7.52 -20.80 13.54
C HIS A 96 -6.87 -22.12 13.13
N ILE A 97 -6.84 -22.42 11.83
CA ILE A 97 -6.37 -23.72 11.30
C ILE A 97 -4.85 -23.71 11.15
N PHE A 98 -4.32 -22.63 10.57
CA PHE A 98 -2.89 -22.52 10.26
C PHE A 98 -2.10 -21.79 11.35
N ARG A 99 -2.75 -21.39 12.45
CA ARG A 99 -2.18 -20.59 13.55
C ARG A 99 -1.44 -19.34 13.03
N TRP A 100 -1.93 -18.77 11.93
CA TRP A 100 -1.33 -17.60 11.32
C TRP A 100 -1.74 -16.34 12.07
N ASP A 101 -0.77 -15.57 12.56
CA ASP A 101 -1.08 -14.29 13.21
C ASP A 101 -1.24 -13.19 12.15
N LEU A 102 -2.47 -13.05 11.68
CA LEU A 102 -2.84 -12.05 10.69
C LEU A 102 -3.11 -10.74 11.41
N LEU A 103 -2.25 -9.74 11.17
CA LEU A 103 -2.37 -8.46 11.85
C LEU A 103 -3.71 -7.81 11.50
N VAL A 104 -4.26 -7.05 12.44
CA VAL A 104 -5.52 -6.30 12.22
C VAL A 104 -5.43 -5.46 10.95
N GLY A 105 -4.30 -4.77 10.74
CA GLY A 105 -4.04 -3.97 9.54
C GLY A 105 -4.07 -4.79 8.25
N GLU A 106 -3.55 -6.02 8.26
CA GLU A 106 -3.57 -6.90 7.08
C GLU A 106 -4.98 -7.37 6.77
N ARG A 107 -5.80 -7.65 7.80
CA ARG A 107 -7.21 -8.02 7.61
C ARG A 107 -8.00 -6.93 6.92
N TYR A 108 -7.79 -5.68 7.34
CA TYR A 108 -8.40 -4.53 6.66
C TYR A 108 -7.79 -4.31 5.27
N GLY A 109 -6.48 -4.49 5.12
CA GLY A 109 -5.76 -4.36 3.86
C GLY A 109 -6.27 -5.31 2.78
N ILE A 110 -6.47 -6.59 3.11
CA ILE A 110 -7.01 -7.60 2.19
C ILE A 110 -8.40 -7.19 1.68
N LYS A 111 -9.31 -6.81 2.59
CA LYS A 111 -10.67 -6.37 2.22
C LYS A 111 -10.64 -5.08 1.39
N ALA A 112 -9.80 -4.11 1.78
CA ALA A 112 -9.66 -2.85 1.06
C ALA A 112 -9.13 -3.05 -0.36
N ALA A 113 -8.15 -3.93 -0.52
CA ALA A 113 -7.56 -4.27 -1.81
C ALA A 113 -8.61 -4.92 -2.74
N VAL A 114 -9.31 -5.95 -2.26
CA VAL A 114 -10.35 -6.63 -3.03
C VAL A 114 -11.46 -5.65 -3.42
N ARG A 115 -11.90 -4.79 -2.50
CA ARG A 115 -12.92 -3.77 -2.76
C ARG A 115 -12.48 -2.76 -3.81
N ALA A 116 -11.23 -2.29 -3.72
CA ALA A 116 -10.70 -1.34 -4.68
C ALA A 116 -10.55 -1.96 -6.07
N GLU A 117 -10.13 -3.22 -6.14
CA GLU A 117 -9.90 -3.91 -7.40
C GLU A 117 -11.22 -4.29 -8.09
N ARG A 118 -12.26 -4.64 -7.32
CA ARG A 118 -13.64 -4.74 -7.83
C ARG A 118 -14.13 -3.42 -8.42
N ARG A 119 -13.96 -2.31 -7.69
CA ARG A 119 -14.33 -0.99 -8.20
C ARG A 119 -13.60 -0.67 -9.51
N ARG A 120 -12.30 -0.99 -9.59
CA ARG A 120 -11.51 -0.77 -10.81
C ARG A 120 -12.07 -1.56 -12.00
N LEU A 121 -12.46 -2.82 -11.78
CA LEU A 121 -13.07 -3.66 -12.82
C LEU A 121 -14.44 -3.15 -13.26
N GLU A 122 -15.27 -2.69 -12.32
CA GLU A 122 -16.58 -2.09 -12.64
C GLU A 122 -16.46 -0.81 -13.47
N GLU A 123 -15.48 0.04 -13.17
CA GLU A 123 -15.18 1.26 -13.93
C GLU A 123 -14.66 0.96 -15.34
N GLU A 124 -13.78 -0.03 -15.48
CA GLU A 124 -13.26 -0.49 -16.78
C GLU A 124 -14.36 -1.13 -17.64
N ASP A 125 -15.23 -1.96 -17.04
CA ASP A 125 -16.38 -2.54 -17.73
C ASP A 125 -17.37 -1.47 -18.19
N SER A 126 -17.64 -0.47 -17.34
CA SER A 126 -18.48 0.68 -17.68
C SER A 126 -17.89 1.51 -18.82
N ARG A 127 -16.56 1.73 -18.83
CA ARG A 127 -15.85 2.40 -19.93
C ARG A 127 -15.94 1.62 -21.24
N ARG A 128 -15.75 0.30 -21.20
CA ARG A 128 -15.90 -0.56 -22.39
C ARG A 128 -17.32 -0.51 -22.94
N ARG A 129 -18.32 -0.63 -22.07
CA ARG A 129 -19.73 -0.49 -22.47
C ARG A 129 -20.03 0.91 -23.03
N TYR A 130 -19.46 1.96 -22.45
CA TYR A 130 -19.64 3.33 -22.93
C TYR A 130 -19.00 3.56 -24.31
N LEU A 131 -17.80 3.03 -24.57
CA LEU A 131 -17.14 3.12 -25.86
C LEU A 131 -17.94 2.38 -26.95
N LEU A 132 -18.31 1.12 -26.71
CA LEU A 132 -19.12 0.35 -27.68
C LEU A 132 -20.55 0.90 -27.86
N GLY A 133 -21.11 1.54 -26.83
CA GLY A 133 -22.42 2.20 -26.90
C GLY A 133 -22.39 3.53 -27.65
N SER A 134 -21.33 4.33 -27.47
CA SER A 134 -21.18 5.65 -28.10
C SER A 134 -20.94 5.57 -29.60
N ASP A 135 -20.26 4.53 -30.09
CA ASP A 135 -20.00 4.36 -31.53
C ASP A 135 -21.29 4.11 -32.35
N ASN A 136 -22.32 3.52 -31.73
CA ASN A 136 -23.59 3.22 -32.41
C ASN A 136 -24.62 4.37 -32.30
N THR A 137 -24.54 5.23 -31.28
CA THR A 137 -25.54 6.31 -31.09
C THR A 137 -25.19 7.56 -31.89
N ASN A 138 -23.90 7.88 -32.05
CA ASN A 138 -23.46 9.08 -32.76
C ASN A 138 -23.63 8.95 -34.30
N THR A 139 -23.55 7.73 -34.83
CA THR A 139 -23.75 7.45 -36.26
C THR A 139 -25.22 7.50 -36.69
N LEU A 140 -26.16 7.13 -35.82
CA LEU A 140 -27.60 7.16 -36.13
C LEU A 140 -28.20 8.57 -36.04
N ASP A 141 -27.67 9.43 -35.16
CA ASP A 141 -28.14 10.83 -35.03
C ASP A 141 -27.72 11.69 -36.24
N ALA A 142 -26.52 11.47 -36.79
CA ALA A 142 -26.03 12.20 -37.97
C ALA A 142 -26.89 11.96 -39.24
N LEU A 143 -27.44 10.75 -39.42
CA LEU A 143 -28.32 10.41 -40.54
C LEU A 143 -29.72 11.06 -40.46
N SER A 144 -30.11 11.58 -39.30
CA SER A 144 -31.42 12.23 -39.13
C SER A 144 -31.43 13.70 -39.56
N GLN A 145 -30.27 14.29 -39.90
CA GLN A 145 -30.15 15.69 -40.32
C GLN A 145 -30.02 15.89 -41.84
N GLU A 146 -29.91 14.83 -42.63
CA GLU A 146 -29.83 14.89 -44.10
C GLU A 146 -31.20 14.64 -44.76
N GLY A 147 -32.13 15.60 -44.62
CA GLY A 147 -33.45 15.49 -45.23
C GLY A 147 -34.27 16.77 -45.19
N LEU A 148 -33.80 17.84 -45.86
CA LEU A 148 -34.57 19.03 -46.21
C LEU A 148 -34.24 19.50 -47.63
#